data_AF-I9UPH9-F1
#
_entry.id   AF-I9UPH9-F1
#
_cell.length_a   1.000
_cell.length_b   1.000
_cell.length_c   1.000
_cell.angle_alpha   90.00
_cell.angle_beta   90.00
_cell.angle_gamma   90.00
#
_symmetry.space_group_name_H-M   'P 1'
#
loop_
_entity.id
_entity.type
_entity.pdbx_description
1 polymer ?
#
loop_
_entity_poly.entity_id
_entity_poly.type
_entity_poly.pdbx_seq_one_letter_code
_entity_poly.pdbx_strand_id
1 'polypeptide(L)'
;YLLFKSPDKWTKSQKIRAELLFKQFEDIKHVYYYSLELGKIFSTNYDKDVARAKLALWYNKIEEYGYDTFTTVANSIENHYERILNFFVNRSTNAAAEAFNAKIKAFRASFRGVVDMSFFLFRLAKVYA
;
A
#
# COMPACT_ATOMS: atom_id res chain seq x y z
N TYR A 1 -16.39 -5.36 -1.58
CA TYR A 1 -15.68 -5.83 -0.38
C TYR A 1 -15.75 -4.77 0.72
N LEU A 2 -16.02 -5.15 1.98
CA LEU A 2 -16.21 -4.20 3.09
C LEU A 2 -14.89 -3.85 3.83
N LEU A 3 -13.99 -4.83 4.01
CA LEU A 3 -12.72 -4.67 4.73
C LEU A 3 -11.68 -3.80 4.01
N PHE A 4 -11.96 -3.38 2.78
CA PHE A 4 -11.09 -2.50 1.97
C PHE A 4 -11.66 -1.08 1.84
N LYS A 5 -12.68 -0.74 2.62
CA LYS A 5 -13.34 0.57 2.58
C LYS A 5 -13.41 1.14 3.97
N SER A 6 -13.14 2.42 4.12
CA SER A 6 -13.37 3.11 5.38
C SER A 6 -14.84 3.00 5.85
N PRO A 7 -15.11 2.96 7.17
CA PRO A 7 -16.46 2.76 7.70
C PRO A 7 -17.50 3.81 7.28
N ASP A 8 -17.04 5.03 6.99
CA ASP A 8 -17.86 6.12 6.44
C ASP A 8 -18.42 5.80 5.04
N LYS A 9 -17.75 4.93 4.28
CA LYS A 9 -18.14 4.53 2.92
C LYS A 9 -18.98 3.25 2.88
N TRP A 10 -19.34 2.70 4.04
CA TRP A 10 -20.14 1.48 4.11
C TRP A 10 -21.62 1.75 3.86
N THR A 11 -22.22 0.90 3.02
CA THR A 11 -23.68 0.83 2.91
C THR A 11 -24.29 0.28 4.20
N LYS A 12 -25.59 0.48 4.42
CA LYS A 12 -26.30 -0.06 5.59
C LYS A 12 -26.07 -1.58 5.77
N SER A 13 -26.17 -2.34 4.68
CA SER A 13 -25.92 -3.79 4.70
C SER A 13 -24.45 -4.12 5.07
N GLN A 14 -23.48 -3.33 4.61
CA GLN A 14 -22.08 -3.53 4.95
C GLN A 14 -21.80 -3.25 6.44
N LYS A 15 -22.45 -2.24 7.04
CA LYS A 15 -22.35 -1.95 8.47
C LYS A 15 -22.84 -3.13 9.32
N ILE A 16 -24.02 -3.65 9.00
CA ILE A 16 -24.60 -4.82 9.70
C ILE A 16 -23.65 -6.03 9.59
N ARG A 17 -23.13 -6.30 8.39
CA ARG A 17 -22.18 -7.40 8.18
C ARG A 17 -20.86 -7.20 8.94
N ALA A 18 -20.37 -5.96 9.00
CA ALA A 18 -19.15 -5.64 9.75
C ALA A 18 -19.37 -5.83 11.25
N GLU A 19 -20.51 -5.41 11.79
CA GLU A 19 -20.86 -5.62 13.20
C GLU A 19 -20.89 -7.11 13.57
N LEU A 20 -21.54 -7.94 12.75
CA LEU A 20 -21.57 -9.39 12.96
C LEU A 20 -20.16 -10.01 12.87
N LEU A 21 -19.39 -9.63 11.85
CA LEU A 21 -18.04 -10.13 11.63
C LEU A 21 -17.11 -9.76 12.80
N PHE A 22 -17.09 -8.49 13.21
CA PHE A 22 -16.20 -8.01 14.26
C PHE A 22 -16.62 -8.45 15.66
N LYS A 23 -17.89 -8.83 15.86
CA LYS A 23 -18.33 -9.48 17.09
C LYS A 23 -17.83 -10.91 17.19
N GLN A 24 -17.71 -11.62 16.06
CA GLN A 24 -17.21 -13.00 16.02
C GLN A 24 -15.68 -13.07 15.98
N PHE A 25 -15.05 -12.12 15.29
CA PHE A 25 -13.62 -12.08 15.01
C PHE A 25 -13.07 -10.70 15.39
N GLU A 26 -12.77 -10.56 16.68
CA GLU A 26 -12.23 -9.32 17.24
C GLU A 26 -10.82 -9.02 16.71
N ASP A 27 -10.05 -10.04 16.37
CA ASP A 27 -8.73 -9.90 15.75
C ASP A 27 -8.80 -9.20 14.39
N ILE A 28 -9.73 -9.64 13.53
CA ILE A 28 -9.96 -9.02 12.22
C ILE A 28 -10.35 -7.55 12.37
N LYS A 29 -11.12 -7.21 13.41
CA LYS A 29 -11.50 -5.81 13.71
C LYS A 29 -10.26 -4.96 13.98
N HIS A 30 -9.39 -5.40 14.89
CA HIS A 30 -8.15 -4.68 15.23
C HIS A 30 -7.27 -4.50 14.01
N VAL A 31 -7.01 -5.61 13.29
CA VAL A 31 -6.19 -5.62 12.07
C VAL A 31 -6.73 -4.66 11.02
N TYR A 32 -8.04 -4.68 10.80
CA TYR A 32 -8.71 -3.76 9.88
C TYR A 32 -8.48 -2.29 10.27
N TYR A 33 -8.68 -1.92 11.53
CA TYR A 33 -8.50 -0.53 11.97
C TYR A 33 -7.04 -0.08 11.96
N TYR A 34 -6.09 -0.94 12.31
CA TYR A 34 -4.67 -0.62 12.19
C TYR A 34 -4.24 -0.40 10.75
N SER A 35 -4.79 -1.18 9.80
CA SER A 35 -4.53 -0.97 8.37
C SER A 35 -5.07 0.38 7.88
N LEU A 36 -6.26 0.79 8.36
CA LEU A 36 -6.84 2.09 8.04
C LEU A 36 -6.05 3.24 8.64
N GLU A 37 -5.55 3.08 9.87
CA GLU A 37 -4.69 4.07 10.52
C GLU A 37 -3.41 4.29 9.71
N LEU A 38 -2.73 3.21 9.31
CA LEU A 38 -1.55 3.28 8.45
C LEU A 38 -1.87 4.00 7.12
N GLY A 39 -2.96 3.61 6.46
CA GLY A 39 -3.41 4.27 5.23
C GLY A 39 -3.72 5.76 5.43
N LYS A 40 -4.26 6.14 6.59
CA LYS A 40 -4.50 7.54 6.96
C LYS A 40 -3.20 8.32 7.12
N ILE A 41 -2.15 7.72 7.66
CA ILE A 41 -0.83 8.35 7.77
C ILE A 41 -0.30 8.72 6.38
N PHE A 42 -0.33 7.79 5.42
CA PHE A 42 0.18 8.03 4.06
C PHE A 42 -0.72 8.90 3.17
N SER A 43 -2.03 8.93 3.42
CA SER A 43 -2.95 9.76 2.64
C SER A 43 -2.97 11.21 3.12
N THR A 44 -2.74 11.46 4.40
CA THR A 44 -2.71 12.82 4.95
C THR A 44 -1.41 13.53 4.55
N ASN A 45 -1.50 14.84 4.31
CA ASN A 45 -0.34 15.67 4.00
C ASN A 45 0.37 16.10 5.29
N TYR A 46 1.26 15.25 5.79
CA TYR A 46 2.11 15.56 6.93
C TYR A 46 3.51 15.97 6.48
N ASP A 47 4.13 16.85 7.27
CA ASP A 47 5.58 17.03 7.23
C ASP A 47 6.31 15.73 7.62
N LYS A 48 7.54 15.54 7.12
CA LYS A 48 8.34 14.33 7.35
C LYS A 48 8.50 14.01 8.84
N ASP A 49 8.72 15.01 9.69
CA ASP A 49 8.94 14.78 11.12
C ASP A 49 7.63 14.42 11.86
N VAL A 50 6.51 15.01 11.44
CA VAL A 50 5.18 14.66 11.95
C VAL A 50 4.79 13.25 11.52
N ALA A 51 5.08 12.87 10.28
CA ALA A 51 4.85 11.52 9.77
C ALA A 51 5.71 10.48 10.52
N ARG A 52 6.97 10.81 10.82
CA ARG A 52 7.87 9.98 11.64
C ARG A 52 7.26 9.67 13.00
N ALA A 53 6.84 10.70 13.73
CA ALA A 53 6.22 10.53 15.05
C ALA A 53 4.93 9.68 14.98
N LYS A 54 4.10 9.87 13.94
CA LYS A 54 2.87 9.09 13.77
C LYS A 54 3.13 7.62 13.43
N LEU A 55 4.13 7.33 12.60
CA LEU A 55 4.55 5.96 12.34
C LEU A 55 5.06 5.30 13.62
N ALA A 56 5.89 5.98 14.41
CA ALA A 56 6.37 5.46 15.70
C ALA A 56 5.21 5.12 16.67
N LEU A 57 4.20 6.00 16.77
CA LEU A 57 3.00 5.71 17.57
C LEU A 57 2.21 4.50 17.04
N TRP A 58 2.14 4.35 15.72
CA TRP A 58 1.49 3.20 15.10
C TRP A 58 2.26 1.90 15.36
N TYR A 59 3.59 1.92 15.32
CA TYR A 59 4.44 0.79 15.70
C TYR A 59 4.18 0.31 17.11
N ASN A 60 4.16 1.22 18.09
CA ASN A 60 3.90 0.86 19.48
C ASN A 60 2.56 0.11 19.63
N LYS A 61 1.51 0.53 18.91
CA LYS A 61 0.21 -0.15 18.93
C LYS A 61 0.26 -1.55 18.32
N ILE A 62 1.02 -1.73 17.24
CA ILE A 62 1.19 -3.03 16.59
C ILE A 62 1.98 -3.99 17.49
N GLU A 63 3.04 -3.50 18.12
CA GLU A 63 3.88 -4.28 19.02
C GLU A 63 3.12 -4.70 20.27
N GLU A 64 2.35 -3.78 20.88
CA GLU A 64 1.47 -4.06 22.01
C GLU A 64 0.40 -5.11 21.67
N TYR A 65 -0.15 -5.06 20.44
CA TYR A 65 -1.16 -6.00 19.99
C TYR A 65 -0.59 -7.40 19.69
N GLY A 66 0.68 -7.49 19.26
CA GLY A 66 1.40 -8.77 19.14
C GLY A 66 0.94 -9.69 18.00
N TYR A 67 0.51 -9.14 16.86
CA TYR A 67 0.01 -9.94 15.72
C TYR A 67 1.09 -10.14 14.64
N ASP A 68 1.52 -11.39 14.44
CA ASP A 68 2.67 -11.76 13.59
C ASP A 68 2.70 -11.14 12.19
N THR A 69 1.53 -11.06 11.52
CA THR A 69 1.46 -10.52 10.17
C THR A 69 1.78 -9.02 10.14
N PHE A 70 1.39 -8.27 11.18
CA PHE A 70 1.77 -6.86 11.30
C PHE A 70 3.20 -6.68 11.76
N THR A 71 3.75 -7.58 12.56
CA THR A 71 5.18 -7.58 12.91
C THR A 71 6.04 -7.65 11.63
N THR A 72 5.64 -8.48 10.66
CA THR A 72 6.35 -8.56 9.38
C THR A 72 6.28 -7.24 8.58
N VAL A 73 5.12 -6.60 8.57
CA VAL A 73 4.93 -5.28 7.92
C VAL A 73 5.75 -4.21 8.64
N ALA A 74 5.70 -4.20 9.97
CA ALA A 74 6.45 -3.30 10.83
C ALA A 74 7.95 -3.39 10.55
N ASN A 75 8.51 -4.61 10.58
CA ASN A 75 9.92 -4.87 10.29
C ASN A 75 10.29 -4.40 8.87
N SER A 76 9.42 -4.61 7.88
CA SER A 76 9.66 -4.15 6.51
C SER A 76 9.72 -2.62 6.40
N ILE A 77 8.82 -1.93 7.11
CA ILE A 77 8.82 -0.46 7.14
C ILE A 77 10.05 0.05 7.90
N GLU A 78 10.51 -0.64 8.94
CA GLU A 78 11.68 -0.26 9.75
C GLU A 78 12.98 -0.40 8.94
N ASN A 79 13.15 -1.53 8.25
CA ASN A 79 14.29 -1.79 7.37
C ASN A 79 14.43 -0.77 6.23
N HIS A 80 13.36 -0.08 5.88
CA HIS A 80 13.32 0.90 4.80
C HIS A 80 12.85 2.28 5.28
N TYR A 81 12.99 2.56 6.58
CA TYR A 81 12.31 3.66 7.24
C TYR A 81 12.60 5.03 6.61
N GLU A 82 13.87 5.37 6.40
CA GLU A 82 14.24 6.65 5.79
C GLU A 82 13.74 6.79 4.35
N ARG A 83 13.77 5.70 3.57
CA ARG A 83 13.25 5.70 2.19
C ARG A 83 11.74 5.90 2.18
N ILE A 84 11.02 5.28 3.12
CA ILE A 84 9.59 5.44 3.29
C ILE A 84 9.25 6.85 3.77
N LEU A 85 10.01 7.40 4.72
CA LEU A 85 9.79 8.77 5.20
C LEU A 85 10.04 9.81 4.10
N ASN A 86 10.94 9.56 3.17
CA ASN A 86 11.15 10.44 2.01
C ASN A 86 9.90 10.57 1.13
N PHE A 87 8.94 9.64 1.21
CA PHE A 87 7.61 9.85 0.62
C PHE A 87 6.96 11.15 1.12
N PHE A 88 7.13 11.54 2.38
CA PHE A 88 6.45 12.74 2.91
C PHE A 88 7.09 14.07 2.46
N VAL A 89 8.25 14.03 1.79
CA VAL A 89 8.89 15.24 1.24
C VAL A 89 8.24 15.65 -0.08
N ASN A 90 8.28 14.78 -1.08
CA ASN A 90 7.78 15.08 -2.43
C ASN A 90 6.54 14.28 -2.81
N ARG A 91 6.14 13.30 -1.98
CA ARG A 91 5.05 12.33 -2.24
C ARG A 91 5.17 11.63 -3.58
N SER A 92 6.38 11.57 -4.13
CA SER A 92 6.71 10.85 -5.34
C SER A 92 6.53 9.36 -5.06
N THR A 93 5.56 8.75 -5.74
CA THR A 93 5.33 7.31 -5.68
C THR A 93 6.01 6.63 -6.86
N ASN A 94 6.31 5.34 -6.70
CA ASN A 94 6.77 4.50 -7.80
C ASN A 94 5.66 4.22 -8.84
N ALA A 95 4.46 4.81 -8.70
CA ALA A 95 3.30 4.51 -9.53
C ALA A 95 3.56 4.76 -11.02
N ALA A 96 4.32 5.81 -11.37
CA ALA A 96 4.69 6.07 -12.76
C ALA A 96 5.58 4.95 -13.34
N ALA A 97 6.56 4.49 -12.56
CA ALA A 97 7.43 3.38 -12.95
C ALA A 97 6.68 2.03 -12.96
N GLU A 98 5.75 1.81 -12.04
CA GLU A 98 4.88 0.63 -12.02
C GLU A 98 3.94 0.59 -13.23
N ALA A 99 3.32 1.72 -13.56
CA ALA A 99 2.51 1.87 -14.77
C ALA A 99 3.33 1.65 -16.04
N PHE A 100 4.57 2.15 -16.08
CA PHE A 100 5.49 1.90 -17.18
C PHE A 100 5.89 0.42 -17.28
N ASN A 101 6.22 -0.23 -16.15
CA ASN A 101 6.51 -1.66 -16.10
C ASN A 101 5.30 -2.52 -16.54
N ALA A 102 4.08 -2.12 -16.17
CA ALA A 102 2.86 -2.77 -16.63
C ALA A 102 2.68 -2.63 -18.15
N LYS A 103 2.94 -1.44 -18.72
CA LYS A 103 2.94 -1.21 -20.17
C LYS A 103 3.98 -2.06 -20.89
N ILE A 104 5.21 -2.15 -20.38
CA ILE A 104 6.26 -3.03 -20.93
C ILE A 104 5.82 -4.50 -20.89
N LYS A 105 5.27 -4.97 -19.76
CA LYS A 105 4.79 -6.35 -19.61
C LYS A 105 3.68 -6.67 -20.61
N ALA A 106 2.70 -5.77 -20.78
CA ALA A 106 1.63 -5.91 -21.75
C ALA A 106 2.17 -5.94 -23.19
N PHE A 107 3.06 -5.00 -23.52
CA PHE A 107 3.70 -4.93 -24.83
C PHE A 107 4.48 -6.21 -25.16
N ARG A 108 5.27 -6.72 -24.21
CA ARG A 108 5.98 -8.00 -24.34
C ARG A 108 5.03 -9.19 -24.52
N ALA A 109 3.91 -9.21 -23.80
CA ALA A 109 2.92 -10.28 -23.93
C ALA A 109 2.29 -10.33 -25.32
N SER A 110 2.03 -9.16 -25.94
CA SER A 110 1.53 -9.07 -27.33
C SER A 110 2.49 -9.70 -28.35
N PHE A 111 3.79 -9.72 -28.08
CA PHE A 111 4.80 -10.35 -28.94
C PHE A 111 5.21 -11.76 -28.51
N ARG A 112 4.53 -12.34 -27.51
CA ARG A 112 4.85 -13.67 -26.94
C ARG A 112 6.30 -13.82 -26.49
N GLY A 113 6.92 -12.74 -26.03
CA GLY A 113 8.31 -12.72 -25.58
C GLY A 113 9.16 -11.67 -26.29
N VAL A 114 10.47 -11.78 -26.10
CA VAL A 114 11.49 -10.93 -26.73
C VAL A 114 12.52 -11.84 -27.36
N VAL A 115 12.60 -11.83 -28.69
CA VAL A 115 13.60 -12.60 -29.46
C VAL A 115 14.84 -11.74 -29.73
N ASP A 116 14.64 -10.47 -30.08
CA ASP A 116 15.69 -9.48 -30.32
C ASP A 116 15.50 -8.30 -29.38
N MET A 117 16.48 -8.10 -28.49
CA MET A 117 16.45 -7.04 -27.48
C MET A 117 16.60 -5.65 -28.10
N SER A 118 17.47 -5.49 -29.11
CA SER A 118 17.71 -4.22 -29.78
C SER A 118 16.45 -3.76 -30.52
N PHE A 119 15.80 -4.67 -31.24
CA PHE A 119 14.54 -4.37 -31.94
C PHE A 119 13.38 -4.11 -30.97
N PHE A 120 13.33 -4.84 -29.85
CA PHE A 120 12.34 -4.60 -28.80
C PHE A 120 12.48 -3.20 -28.19
N LEU A 121 13.70 -2.79 -27.82
CA LEU A 121 13.98 -1.45 -27.28
C LEU A 121 13.66 -0.35 -28.30
N PHE A 122 13.99 -0.55 -29.58
CA PHE A 122 13.61 0.37 -30.65
C PHE A 122 12.10 0.60 -30.71
N ARG A 123 11.29 -0.47 -30.67
CA ARG A 123 9.83 -0.33 -30.69
C ARG A 123 9.26 0.22 -29.39
N LEU A 124 9.83 -0.15 -28.25
CA LEU A 124 9.43 0.39 -26.97
C LEU A 124 9.58 1.92 -26.96
N ALA A 125 10.74 2.41 -27.43
CA ALA A 125 11.01 3.83 -27.56
C ALA A 125 10.06 4.52 -28.55
N LYS A 126 9.71 3.88 -29.67
CA LYS A 126 8.75 4.46 -30.64
C LYS A 126 7.31 4.56 -30.14
N VAL A 127 6.86 3.67 -29.27
CA VAL A 127 5.46 3.62 -28.78
C VAL A 127 5.26 4.47 -27.53
N TYR A 128 6.31 4.65 -26.71
CA TYR A 128 6.23 5.33 -25.41
C TYR A 128 7.13 6.56 -25.27
N ALA A 129 7.76 7.03 -26.37
CA ALA A 129 8.28 8.40 -26.48
C ALA A 129 7.14 9.40 -26.67
#